data_AF-A0A3D5HDZ7-F1
#
_entry.id   AF-A0A3D5HDZ7-F1
#
_cell.length_a   1.000
_cell.length_b   1.000
_cell.length_c   1.000
_cell.angle_alpha   90.00
_cell.angle_beta   90.00
_cell.angle_gamma   90.00
#
_symmetry.space_group_name_H-M   'P 1'
#
loop_
_entity.id
_entity.type
_entity.pdbx_description
1 polymer ?
#
loop_
_entity_poly.entity_id
_entity_poly.type
_entity_poly.pdbx_seq_one_letter_code
_entity_poly.pdbx_strand_id
1 'polypeptide(L)'
;EVLRSVFSKTALACLLTSLTTAIGIFSLYFIKLSVIQTMGLLGGIGVIFAFVLTVFLLPVLLNWFPPRPLRSKEKPEVSMLLRVVKHLLNGIERMSMGYPRSVIVLFAAVGILLILGIARIEIDTVYSEYYPPDSPVRRSIILMDEHFLGTGNMEILLETETEGVFRDPEVLLALEEVKQWIETKYPELVTHNWTLNNQLKQTHRKLKENREEYYTVPDSTDLVSQ
;
A
#
# COMPACT_ATOMS: atom_id res chain seq x y z
N GLU A 1 -16.85 -43.60 13.91
CA GLU A 1 -15.54 -44.12 13.44
C GLU A 1 -15.00 -43.41 12.20
N VAL A 2 -15.80 -43.26 11.14
CA VAL A 2 -15.36 -42.57 9.89
C VAL A 2 -14.81 -41.16 10.13
N LEU A 3 -15.53 -40.32 10.90
CA LEU A 3 -15.06 -38.98 11.29
C LEU A 3 -13.70 -39.03 12.01
N ARG A 4 -13.53 -39.95 12.96
CA ARG A 4 -12.28 -40.12 13.72
C ARG A 4 -11.11 -40.50 12.80
N SER A 5 -11.35 -41.38 11.82
CA SER A 5 -10.33 -41.78 10.84
C SER A 5 -9.93 -40.64 9.90
N VAL A 6 -10.90 -39.85 9.41
CA VAL A 6 -10.63 -38.69 8.55
C VAL A 6 -9.83 -37.64 9.32
N PHE A 7 -10.29 -37.23 10.51
CA PHE A 7 -9.58 -36.26 11.32
C PHE A 7 -8.18 -36.73 11.71
N SER A 8 -7.96 -38.02 12.01
CA SER A 8 -6.59 -38.52 12.29
C SER A 8 -5.62 -38.38 11.11
N LYS A 9 -6.12 -38.34 9.87
CA LYS A 9 -5.29 -38.23 8.66
C LYS A 9 -5.12 -36.79 8.19
N THR A 10 -6.12 -35.93 8.39
CA THR A 10 -6.11 -34.55 7.85
C THR A 10 -5.83 -33.48 8.89
N ALA A 11 -6.05 -33.73 10.19
CA ALA A 11 -5.91 -32.70 11.22
C ALA A 11 -4.50 -32.10 11.29
N LEU A 12 -3.45 -32.92 11.12
CA LEU A 12 -2.07 -32.43 11.13
C LEU A 12 -1.78 -31.51 9.93
N ALA A 13 -2.29 -31.85 8.75
CA ALA A 13 -2.17 -31.01 7.55
C ALA A 13 -2.95 -29.69 7.72
N CYS A 14 -4.17 -29.74 8.27
CA CYS A 14 -4.97 -28.55 8.57
C CYS A 14 -4.32 -27.67 9.63
N LEU A 15 -3.69 -28.25 10.65
CA LEU A 15 -2.96 -27.53 11.69
C LEU A 15 -1.75 -26.81 11.10
N LEU A 16 -0.94 -27.51 10.30
CA LEU A 16 0.26 -26.93 9.70
C LEU A 16 -0.09 -25.77 8.76
N THR A 17 -1.11 -25.94 7.91
CA THR A 17 -1.57 -24.90 6.98
C THR A 17 -2.16 -23.68 7.70
N SER A 18 -2.94 -23.90 8.76
CA SER A 18 -3.49 -22.79 9.55
C SER A 18 -2.40 -22.05 10.31
N LEU A 19 -1.42 -22.77 10.85
CA LEU A 19 -0.30 -22.19 11.60
C LEU A 19 0.59 -21.34 10.69
N THR A 20 1.00 -21.86 9.53
CA THR A 20 1.84 -21.09 8.60
C THR A 20 1.10 -19.88 8.04
N THR A 21 -0.21 -20.00 7.78
CA THR A 21 -1.06 -18.87 7.38
C THR A 21 -1.16 -17.82 8.48
N ALA A 22 -1.39 -18.24 9.73
CA ALA A 22 -1.45 -17.35 10.87
C ALA A 22 -0.13 -16.60 11.06
N ILE A 23 1.01 -17.31 10.98
CA ILE A 23 2.36 -16.69 11.04
C ILE A 23 2.54 -15.67 9.90
N GLY A 24 2.15 -16.02 8.68
CA GLY A 24 2.21 -15.11 7.52
C GLY A 24 1.39 -13.84 7.74
N ILE A 25 0.17 -13.95 8.25
CA ILE A 25 -0.68 -12.77 8.52
C ILE A 25 -0.17 -11.99 9.73
N PHE A 26 0.29 -12.65 10.79
CA PHE A 26 0.88 -11.99 11.95
C PHE A 26 2.16 -11.21 11.60
N SER A 27 2.91 -11.64 10.58
CA SER A 27 4.09 -10.90 10.13
C SER A 27 3.77 -9.45 9.71
N LEU A 28 2.52 -9.18 9.29
CA LEU A 28 2.07 -7.83 8.95
C LEU A 28 2.06 -6.87 10.15
N TYR A 29 2.04 -7.39 11.38
CA TYR A 29 2.10 -6.57 12.59
C TYR A 29 3.40 -5.75 12.70
N PHE A 30 4.49 -6.21 12.10
CA PHE A 30 5.77 -5.49 12.13
C PHE A 30 5.82 -4.27 11.19
N ILE A 31 4.83 -4.10 10.32
CA ILE A 31 4.77 -2.94 9.41
C ILE A 31 4.39 -1.68 10.20
N LYS A 32 5.09 -0.57 10.00
CA LYS A 32 4.86 0.72 10.69
C LYS A 32 3.64 1.48 10.13
N LEU A 33 2.50 0.80 9.98
CA LEU A 33 1.26 1.39 9.51
C LEU A 33 0.10 0.81 10.31
N SER A 34 -0.53 1.64 11.15
CA SER A 34 -1.52 1.21 12.16
C SER A 34 -2.67 0.37 11.59
N VAL A 35 -3.17 0.72 10.40
CA VAL A 35 -4.22 -0.04 9.70
C VAL A 35 -3.75 -1.47 9.38
N ILE A 36 -2.54 -1.62 8.82
CA ILE A 36 -1.99 -2.93 8.47
C ILE A 36 -1.67 -3.75 9.73
N GLN A 37 -1.17 -3.12 10.79
CA GLN A 37 -0.93 -3.80 12.07
C GLN A 37 -2.21 -4.39 12.65
N THR A 38 -3.28 -3.60 12.64
CA THR A 38 -4.60 -4.03 13.14
C THR A 38 -5.16 -5.18 12.29
N MET A 39 -5.01 -5.10 10.95
CA MET A 39 -5.40 -6.20 10.05
C MET A 39 -4.58 -7.47 10.28
N GLY A 40 -3.27 -7.36 10.49
CA GLY A 40 -2.39 -8.49 10.79
C GLY A 40 -2.75 -9.17 12.11
N LEU A 41 -3.04 -8.38 13.16
CA LEU A 41 -3.42 -8.90 14.46
C LEU A 41 -4.81 -9.58 14.41
N LEU A 42 -5.83 -8.87 13.94
CA LEU A 42 -7.20 -9.40 13.85
C LEU A 42 -7.30 -10.57 12.86
N GLY A 43 -6.62 -10.49 11.73
CA GLY A 43 -6.57 -11.55 10.72
C GLY A 43 -5.88 -12.81 11.23
N GLY A 44 -4.73 -12.68 11.90
CA GLY A 44 -4.02 -13.82 12.47
C GLY A 44 -4.82 -14.54 13.56
N ILE A 45 -5.46 -13.78 14.46
CA ILE A 45 -6.40 -14.33 15.45
C ILE A 45 -7.59 -15.01 14.75
N GLY A 46 -8.12 -14.38 13.70
CA GLY A 46 -9.21 -14.92 12.90
C GLY A 46 -8.88 -16.27 12.26
N VAL A 47 -7.66 -16.46 11.75
CA VAL A 47 -7.22 -17.75 11.20
C VAL A 47 -7.14 -18.84 12.27
N ILE A 48 -6.56 -18.54 13.44
CA ILE A 48 -6.51 -19.49 14.55
C ILE A 48 -7.93 -19.85 15.01
N PHE A 49 -8.80 -18.84 15.12
CA PHE A 49 -10.20 -19.05 15.49
C PHE A 49 -10.94 -19.89 14.45
N ALA A 50 -10.76 -19.64 13.16
CA ALA A 50 -11.33 -20.43 12.07
C ALA A 50 -10.85 -21.89 12.11
N PHE A 51 -9.58 -22.13 12.43
CA PHE A 51 -9.05 -23.48 12.63
C PHE A 51 -9.74 -24.19 13.81
N VAL A 52 -9.89 -23.52 14.96
CA VAL A 52 -10.62 -24.05 16.11
C VAL A 52 -12.06 -24.39 15.73
N LEU A 53 -12.78 -23.50 15.05
CA LEU A 53 -14.13 -23.81 14.56
C LEU A 53 -14.13 -25.00 13.59
N THR A 54 -13.13 -25.10 12.71
CA THR A 54 -13.04 -26.22 11.76
C THR A 54 -12.78 -27.55 12.48
N VAL A 55 -12.01 -27.57 13.57
CA VAL A 55 -11.73 -28.79 14.32
C VAL A 55 -12.87 -29.17 15.27
N PHE A 56 -13.56 -28.20 15.87
CA PHE A 56 -14.58 -28.46 16.88
C PHE A 56 -16.01 -28.32 16.35
N LEU A 57 -16.32 -27.23 15.65
CA LEU A 57 -17.68 -26.94 15.18
C LEU A 57 -18.07 -27.82 13.98
N LEU A 58 -17.15 -28.04 13.03
CA LEU A 58 -17.43 -28.87 11.85
C LEU A 58 -17.84 -30.31 12.19
N PRO A 59 -17.14 -31.09 13.05
CA PRO A 59 -17.59 -32.43 13.38
C PRO A 59 -18.90 -32.45 14.17
N VAL A 60 -19.17 -31.43 14.99
CA VAL A 60 -20.45 -31.26 15.70
C VAL A 60 -21.58 -31.05 14.69
N LEU A 61 -21.39 -30.15 13.72
CA LEU A 61 -22.36 -29.90 12.65
C LEU A 61 -22.58 -31.13 11.78
N LEU A 62 -21.53 -31.87 11.43
CA LEU A 62 -21.65 -33.12 10.66
C LEU A 62 -22.35 -34.24 11.44
N ASN A 63 -22.24 -34.25 12.77
CA ASN A 63 -22.99 -35.19 13.60
C ASN A 63 -24.47 -34.82 13.69
N TRP A 64 -24.78 -33.52 13.75
CA TRP A 64 -26.16 -33.04 13.84
C TRP A 64 -26.89 -33.05 12.50
N PHE A 65 -26.16 -32.77 11.42
CA PHE A 65 -26.63 -32.80 10.03
C PHE A 65 -25.79 -33.80 9.23
N PRO A 66 -25.97 -35.11 9.46
CA PRO A 66 -25.21 -36.12 8.73
C PRO A 66 -25.49 -35.98 7.22
N PRO A 67 -24.44 -35.90 6.38
CA PRO A 67 -24.64 -35.83 4.94
C PRO A 67 -25.38 -37.09 4.49
N ARG A 68 -26.56 -36.90 3.89
CA ARG A 68 -27.32 -38.02 3.33
C ARG A 68 -26.47 -38.70 2.27
N PRO A 69 -26.17 -40.00 2.37
CA PRO A 69 -25.43 -40.68 1.32
C PRO A 69 -26.24 -40.56 0.03
N LEU A 70 -25.62 -40.06 -1.04
CA LEU A 70 -26.21 -40.14 -2.37
C LEU A 70 -26.39 -41.63 -2.69
N ARG A 71 -27.61 -42.12 -2.51
CA ARG A 71 -28.04 -43.45 -2.89
C ARG A 71 -28.25 -43.42 -4.41
N SER A 72 -27.17 -43.34 -5.17
CA SER A 72 -27.23 -43.58 -6.61
C SER A 72 -26.23 -44.65 -6.99
N LYS A 73 -26.76 -45.84 -7.31
CA LYS A 73 -26.05 -46.87 -8.08
C LYS A 73 -26.06 -46.55 -9.58
N GLU A 74 -26.67 -45.44 -10.00
CA GLU A 74 -26.62 -45.00 -11.38
C GLU A 74 -25.37 -44.15 -11.57
N LYS A 75 -24.52 -44.58 -12.50
CA LYS A 75 -23.40 -43.77 -13.00
C LYS A 75 -24.00 -42.42 -13.38
N PRO A 76 -23.62 -41.30 -12.74
CA PRO A 76 -24.18 -40.01 -13.11
C PRO A 76 -23.92 -39.83 -14.59
N GLU A 77 -24.97 -39.56 -15.38
CA GLU A 77 -24.79 -39.16 -16.77
C GLU A 77 -23.77 -38.03 -16.77
N VAL A 78 -22.63 -38.28 -17.42
CA VAL A 78 -21.47 -37.41 -17.32
C VAL A 78 -21.85 -36.11 -18.01
N SER A 79 -22.26 -35.13 -17.19
CA SER A 79 -22.46 -33.74 -17.58
C SER A 79 -21.30 -33.34 -18.49
N MET A 80 -21.61 -32.65 -19.59
CA MET A 80 -20.61 -32.19 -20.57
C MET A 80 -19.42 -31.51 -19.87
N LEU A 81 -19.70 -30.78 -18.77
CA LEU A 81 -18.73 -30.16 -17.87
C LEU A 81 -17.75 -31.17 -17.25
N LEU A 82 -18.23 -32.29 -16.71
CA LEU A 82 -17.39 -33.35 -16.13
C LEU A 82 -16.49 -34.00 -17.20
N ARG A 83 -16.98 -34.11 -18.45
CA ARG A 83 -16.20 -34.63 -19.57
C ARG A 83 -15.07 -33.69 -19.97
N VAL A 84 -15.36 -32.39 -20.05
CA VAL A 84 -14.36 -31.34 -20.32
C VAL A 84 -13.31 -31.31 -19.22
N VAL A 85 -13.73 -31.27 -17.95
CA VAL A 85 -12.83 -31.30 -16.78
C VAL A 85 -11.93 -32.53 -16.84
N LYS A 86 -12.49 -33.72 -17.10
CA LYS A 86 -11.69 -34.96 -17.21
C LYS A 86 -10.69 -34.90 -18.38
N HIS A 87 -11.06 -34.29 -19.51
CA HIS A 87 -10.14 -34.15 -20.64
C HIS A 87 -8.98 -33.20 -20.32
N LEU A 88 -9.26 -32.10 -19.62
CA LEU A 88 -8.25 -31.16 -19.14
C LEU A 88 -7.31 -31.82 -18.11
N LEU A 89 -7.86 -32.53 -17.13
CA LEU A 89 -7.05 -33.27 -16.15
C LEU A 89 -6.12 -34.29 -16.83
N ASN A 90 -6.64 -35.08 -17.77
CA ASN A 90 -5.84 -36.05 -18.50
C ASN A 90 -4.78 -35.39 -19.41
N GLY A 91 -5.02 -34.15 -19.85
CA GLY A 91 -4.04 -33.35 -20.59
C GLY A 91 -2.92 -32.85 -19.67
N ILE A 92 -3.28 -32.31 -18.51
CA ILE A 92 -2.35 -31.84 -17.49
C ILE A 92 -1.51 -33.00 -16.94
N GLU A 93 -2.12 -34.15 -16.65
CA GLU A 93 -1.42 -35.35 -16.20
C GLU A 93 -0.40 -35.84 -17.22
N ARG A 94 -0.79 -35.93 -18.50
CA ARG A 94 0.13 -36.31 -19.58
C ARG A 94 1.28 -35.32 -19.73
N MET A 95 1.02 -34.02 -19.59
CA MET A 95 2.05 -32.99 -19.66
C MET A 95 2.99 -33.04 -18.45
N SER A 96 2.45 -33.20 -17.24
CA SER A 96 3.20 -33.21 -15.99
C SER A 96 4.03 -34.49 -15.82
N MET A 97 3.46 -35.66 -16.12
CA MET A 97 4.16 -36.94 -16.01
C MET A 97 5.01 -37.27 -17.24
N GLY A 98 4.61 -36.83 -18.43
CA GLY A 98 5.33 -37.11 -19.67
C GLY A 98 6.58 -36.25 -19.87
N TYR A 99 6.58 -35.00 -19.37
CA TYR A 99 7.67 -34.04 -19.57
C TYR A 99 8.01 -33.23 -18.31
N PRO A 100 8.34 -33.87 -17.17
CA PRO A 100 8.53 -33.18 -15.89
C PRO A 100 9.65 -32.13 -15.95
N ARG A 101 10.75 -32.41 -16.65
CA ARG A 101 11.87 -31.46 -16.81
C ARG A 101 11.46 -30.21 -17.60
N SER A 102 10.71 -30.39 -18.68
CA SER A 102 10.25 -29.27 -19.51
C SER A 102 9.29 -28.36 -18.75
N VAL A 103 8.39 -28.94 -17.94
CA VAL A 103 7.47 -28.18 -17.09
C VAL A 103 8.25 -27.38 -16.04
N ILE A 104 9.23 -27.98 -15.37
CA ILE A 104 10.06 -27.27 -14.38
C ILE A 104 10.83 -26.11 -15.04
N VAL A 105 11.47 -26.34 -16.18
CA VAL A 105 12.21 -25.29 -16.90
C VAL A 105 11.29 -24.16 -17.35
N LEU A 106 10.09 -24.48 -17.83
CA LEU A 106 9.10 -23.48 -18.22
C LEU A 106 8.69 -22.61 -17.03
N PHE A 107 8.29 -23.20 -15.90
CA PHE A 107 7.90 -22.45 -14.72
C PHE A 107 9.07 -21.66 -14.11
N ALA A 108 10.28 -22.19 -14.15
CA ALA A 108 11.47 -21.47 -13.73
C ALA A 108 11.75 -20.26 -14.63
N ALA A 109 11.66 -20.43 -15.96
CA ALA A 109 11.84 -19.34 -16.93
C ALA A 109 10.79 -18.23 -16.75
N VAL A 110 9.52 -18.61 -16.60
CA VAL A 110 8.43 -17.66 -16.31
C VAL A 110 8.66 -16.97 -14.96
N GLY A 111 9.07 -17.72 -13.93
CA GLY A 111 9.40 -17.16 -12.62
C GLY A 111 10.52 -16.11 -12.68
N ILE A 112 11.60 -16.38 -13.42
CA ILE A 112 12.70 -15.43 -13.64
C ILE A 112 12.20 -14.18 -14.38
N LEU A 113 11.38 -14.36 -15.42
CA LEU A 113 10.79 -13.24 -16.15
C LEU A 113 9.93 -12.34 -15.25
N LEU A 114 9.13 -12.94 -14.36
CA LEU A 114 8.33 -12.17 -13.38
C LEU A 114 9.22 -11.45 -12.37
N ILE A 115 10.30 -12.06 -11.91
CA ILE A 115 11.28 -11.41 -11.01
C ILE A 115 11.91 -10.19 -11.69
N LEU A 116 12.26 -10.29 -12.98
CA LEU A 116 12.75 -9.14 -13.75
C LEU A 116 11.70 -8.02 -13.86
N GLY A 117 10.41 -8.38 -13.87
CA GLY A 117 9.30 -7.42 -13.85
C GLY A 117 9.17 -6.65 -12.54
N ILE A 118 9.59 -7.22 -11.41
CA ILE A 118 9.52 -6.56 -10.09
C ILE A 118 10.32 -5.26 -10.08
N ALA A 119 11.44 -5.21 -10.81
CA ALA A 119 12.29 -4.01 -10.90
C ALA A 119 11.61 -2.82 -11.61
N ARG A 120 10.47 -3.03 -12.27
CA ARG A 120 9.68 -1.97 -12.93
C ARG A 120 8.45 -1.53 -12.13
N ILE A 121 8.26 -2.04 -10.92
CA ILE A 121 7.14 -1.61 -10.09
C ILE A 121 7.47 -0.22 -9.54
N GLU A 122 6.72 0.78 -10.03
CA GLU A 122 6.74 2.12 -9.47
C GLU A 122 5.75 2.20 -8.31
N ILE A 123 6.21 2.71 -7.16
CA ILE A 123 5.38 2.92 -5.98
C ILE A 123 4.86 4.35 -6.07
N ASP A 124 3.61 4.51 -6.49
CA ASP A 124 2.92 5.80 -6.47
C ASP A 124 1.68 5.73 -5.56
N THR A 125 1.46 6.80 -4.79
CA THR A 125 0.35 6.92 -3.83
C THR A 125 -0.42 8.20 -4.10
N VAL A 126 -1.21 8.17 -5.18
CA VAL A 126 -2.08 9.31 -5.54
C VAL A 126 -3.45 9.13 -4.88
N TYR A 127 -3.71 9.88 -3.80
CA TYR A 127 -4.97 9.79 -3.06
C TYR A 127 -6.21 10.07 -3.91
N SER A 128 -6.09 10.88 -4.96
CA SER A 128 -7.21 11.18 -5.87
C SER A 128 -7.65 9.94 -6.67
N GLU A 129 -6.75 8.98 -6.90
CA GLU A 129 -7.04 7.74 -7.63
C GLU A 129 -7.77 6.70 -6.80
N TYR A 130 -7.76 6.82 -5.47
CA TYR A 130 -8.57 5.97 -4.59
C TYR A 130 -10.07 6.20 -4.80
N TYR A 131 -10.44 7.32 -5.40
CA TYR A 131 -11.81 7.62 -5.77
C TYR A 131 -12.10 7.23 -7.22
N PRO A 132 -13.31 6.69 -7.51
CA PRO A 132 -13.73 6.42 -8.88
C PRO A 132 -13.57 7.65 -9.78
N PRO A 133 -13.22 7.46 -11.07
CA PRO A 133 -13.03 8.55 -12.04
C PRO A 133 -14.20 9.56 -12.05
N ASP A 134 -15.43 9.06 -11.93
CA ASP A 134 -16.65 9.87 -11.99
C ASP A 134 -17.12 10.44 -10.65
N SER A 135 -16.38 10.22 -9.56
CA SER A 135 -16.80 10.75 -8.26
C SER A 135 -16.73 12.28 -8.22
N PRO A 136 -17.70 12.95 -7.56
CA PRO A 136 -17.64 14.40 -7.36
C PRO A 136 -16.35 14.85 -6.68
N VAL A 137 -15.86 14.05 -5.72
CA VAL A 137 -14.62 14.29 -4.99
C VAL A 137 -13.41 14.36 -5.93
N ARG A 138 -13.22 13.35 -6.78
CA ARG A 138 -12.10 13.34 -7.73
C ARG A 138 -12.17 14.47 -8.74
N ARG A 139 -13.37 14.80 -9.24
CA ARG A 139 -13.56 15.94 -10.15
C ARG A 139 -13.22 17.27 -9.49
N SER A 140 -13.59 17.47 -8.22
CA SER A 140 -13.22 18.66 -7.46
C SER A 140 -11.71 18.74 -7.22
N ILE A 141 -11.05 17.63 -6.92
CA ILE A 141 -9.59 17.59 -6.75
C ILE A 141 -8.90 17.98 -8.07
N ILE A 142 -9.30 17.39 -9.20
CA ILE A 142 -8.73 17.72 -10.52
C ILE A 142 -8.98 19.20 -10.87
N LEU A 143 -10.19 19.72 -10.63
CA LEU A 143 -10.49 21.14 -10.81
C LEU A 143 -9.62 22.05 -9.94
N MET A 144 -9.34 21.66 -8.70
CA MET A 144 -8.42 22.41 -7.83
C MET A 144 -6.99 22.35 -8.36
N ASP A 145 -6.56 21.20 -8.88
CA ASP A 145 -5.21 21.03 -9.41
C ASP A 145 -4.99 21.82 -10.71
N GLU A 146 -6.00 21.88 -11.58
CA GLU A 146 -5.92 22.59 -12.87
C GLU A 146 -6.14 24.11 -12.76
N HIS A 147 -7.02 24.56 -11.86
CA HIS A 147 -7.40 25.98 -11.76
C HIS A 147 -6.84 26.71 -10.56
N PHE A 148 -6.29 26.01 -9.57
CA PHE A 148 -5.61 26.59 -8.43
C PHE A 148 -4.13 26.14 -8.43
N LEU A 149 -3.35 26.58 -7.44
CA LEU A 149 -1.88 26.38 -7.37
C LEU A 149 -1.44 24.91 -7.15
N GLY A 150 -2.29 23.93 -7.48
CA GLY A 150 -2.13 22.52 -7.15
C GLY A 150 -2.78 22.13 -5.83
N THR A 151 -2.95 20.82 -5.63
CA THR A 151 -3.48 20.23 -4.39
C THR A 151 -2.42 19.60 -3.49
N GLY A 152 -1.21 19.38 -4.02
CA GLY A 152 -0.07 18.84 -3.29
C GLY A 152 0.81 19.95 -2.69
N ASN A 153 1.19 19.80 -1.42
CA ASN A 153 2.14 20.69 -0.75
C ASN A 153 3.39 19.91 -0.35
N MET A 154 4.56 20.51 -0.56
CA MET A 154 5.83 20.02 -0.02
C MET A 154 6.30 20.96 1.07
N GLU A 155 6.51 20.43 2.27
CA GLU A 155 7.00 21.19 3.42
C GLU A 155 8.46 20.82 3.71
N ILE A 156 9.32 21.84 3.81
CA ILE A 156 10.72 21.68 4.18
C ILE A 156 10.89 22.28 5.58
N LEU A 157 11.06 21.41 6.57
CA LEU A 157 11.33 21.81 7.95
C LEU A 157 12.85 21.92 8.16
N LEU A 158 13.28 23.09 8.62
CA LEU A 158 14.67 23.36 8.98
C LEU A 158 14.75 23.51 10.50
N GLU A 159 15.56 22.67 11.13
CA GLU A 159 15.77 22.66 12.58
C GLU A 159 17.19 23.12 12.92
N THR A 160 17.32 23.93 13.96
CA THR A 160 18.60 24.44 14.46
C THR A 160 18.73 24.11 15.95
N GLU A 161 19.94 23.83 16.42
CA GLU A 161 20.18 23.51 17.84
C GLU A 161 20.10 24.74 18.75
N THR A 162 20.37 25.93 18.19
CA THR A 162 20.36 27.21 18.90
C THR A 162 19.07 27.99 18.62
N GLU A 163 18.51 28.57 19.67
CA GLU A 163 17.32 29.42 19.57
C GLU A 163 17.69 30.78 18.95
N GLY A 164 16.80 31.31 18.10
CA GLY A 164 16.97 32.63 17.49
C GLY A 164 17.83 32.69 16.23
N VAL A 165 18.35 31.56 15.73
CA VAL A 165 19.16 31.50 14.48
C VAL A 165 18.42 32.04 13.27
N PHE A 166 17.11 31.82 13.18
CA PHE A 166 16.26 32.38 12.11
C PHE A 166 16.02 33.90 12.20
N ARG A 167 16.70 34.60 13.12
CA ARG A 167 16.73 36.07 13.18
C ARG A 167 17.99 36.65 12.56
N ASP A 168 18.97 35.80 12.27
CA ASP A 168 20.22 36.20 11.65
C ASP A 168 20.00 36.48 10.14
N PRO A 169 20.32 37.70 9.66
CA PRO A 169 20.26 38.02 8.23
C PRO A 169 21.01 37.04 7.34
N GLU A 170 22.15 36.48 7.77
CA GLU A 170 22.92 35.52 6.97
C GLU A 170 22.12 34.23 6.72
N VAL A 171 21.44 33.74 7.74
CA VAL A 171 20.60 32.54 7.65
C VAL A 171 19.37 32.81 6.79
N LEU A 172 18.76 33.98 6.93
CA LEU A 172 17.63 34.40 6.10
C LEU A 172 18.05 34.53 4.62
N LEU A 173 19.24 35.05 4.33
CA LEU A 173 19.77 35.09 2.96
C LEU A 173 20.01 33.69 2.39
N ALA A 174 20.57 32.77 3.19
CA ALA A 174 20.74 31.38 2.78
C ALA A 174 19.40 30.69 2.47
N LEU A 175 18.36 30.95 3.27
CA LEU A 175 16.99 30.47 2.99
C LEU A 175 16.46 31.00 1.66
N GLU A 176 16.77 32.24 1.31
CA GLU A 176 16.37 32.83 0.04
C GLU A 176 17.08 32.17 -1.15
N GLU A 177 18.37 31.89 -1.01
CA GLU A 177 19.15 31.19 -2.04
C GLU A 177 18.58 29.78 -2.29
N VAL A 178 18.25 29.04 -1.22
CA VAL A 178 17.59 27.73 -1.33
C VAL A 178 16.23 27.86 -2.05
N LYS A 179 15.43 28.85 -1.67
CA LYS A 179 14.14 29.14 -2.31
C LYS A 179 14.29 29.34 -3.82
N GLN A 180 15.21 30.23 -4.22
CA GLN A 180 15.46 30.54 -5.64
C GLN A 180 16.03 29.35 -6.40
N TRP A 181 16.91 28.58 -5.77
CA TRP A 181 17.47 27.37 -6.36
C TRP A 181 16.39 26.33 -6.66
N ILE A 182 15.44 26.11 -5.74
CA ILE A 182 14.31 25.19 -5.95
C ILE A 182 13.42 25.66 -7.11
N GLU A 183 13.05 26.94 -7.14
CA GLU A 183 12.24 27.53 -8.23
C GLU A 183 12.92 27.39 -9.59
N THR A 184 14.23 27.65 -9.64
CA THR A 184 14.99 27.62 -10.90
C THR A 184 15.21 26.19 -11.39
N LYS A 185 15.44 25.25 -10.48
CA LYS A 185 15.73 23.86 -10.85
C LYS A 185 14.48 23.07 -11.22
N TYR A 186 13.33 23.37 -10.60
CA TYR A 186 12.07 22.64 -10.81
C TYR A 186 10.90 23.58 -11.17
N PRO A 187 11.02 24.38 -12.26
CA PRO A 187 10.01 25.38 -12.60
C PRO A 187 8.65 24.77 -12.97
N GLU A 188 8.62 23.51 -13.41
CA GLU A 188 7.39 22.81 -13.81
C GLU A 188 6.65 22.16 -12.63
N LEU A 189 7.32 21.98 -11.48
CA LEU A 189 6.74 21.33 -10.30
C LEU A 189 6.36 22.31 -9.20
N VAL A 190 6.99 23.49 -9.19
CA VAL A 190 6.85 24.49 -8.11
C VAL A 190 6.01 25.66 -8.61
N THR A 191 4.69 25.59 -8.40
CA THR A 191 3.76 26.67 -8.79
C THR A 191 3.85 27.87 -7.86
N HIS A 192 4.06 27.63 -6.56
CA HIS A 192 4.18 28.67 -5.55
C HIS A 192 5.07 28.19 -4.42
N ASN A 193 5.83 29.11 -3.79
CA ASN A 193 6.54 28.82 -2.55
C ASN A 193 6.32 29.92 -1.53
N TRP A 194 6.41 29.51 -0.26
CA TRP A 194 6.22 30.40 0.87
C TRP A 194 7.26 30.07 1.93
N THR A 195 8.03 31.07 2.35
CA THR A 195 9.03 30.95 3.42
C THR A 195 8.82 32.03 4.48
N LEU A 196 9.51 31.91 5.61
CA LEU A 196 9.53 32.95 6.65
C LEU A 196 9.99 34.31 6.09
N ASN A 197 10.91 34.30 5.13
CA ASN A 197 11.42 35.51 4.48
C ASN A 197 10.31 36.29 3.77
N ASN A 198 9.33 35.63 3.17
CA ASN A 198 8.20 36.31 2.52
C ASN A 198 7.47 37.22 3.52
N GLN A 199 7.23 36.72 4.74
CA GLN A 199 6.58 37.49 5.79
C GLN A 199 7.45 38.67 6.24
N LEU A 200 8.75 38.45 6.45
CA LEU A 200 9.69 39.49 6.87
C LEU A 200 9.82 40.60 5.82
N LYS A 201 9.94 40.24 4.53
CA LYS A 201 9.97 41.19 3.40
C LYS A 201 8.68 42.01 3.31
N GLN A 202 7.52 41.37 3.51
CA GLN A 202 6.25 42.08 3.53
C GLN A 202 6.16 43.08 4.70
N THR A 203 6.62 42.69 5.89
CA THR A 203 6.67 43.58 7.05
C THR A 203 7.63 44.76 6.80
N HIS A 204 8.83 44.48 6.30
CA HIS A 204 9.83 45.50 5.96
C HIS A 204 9.28 46.52 4.95
N ARG A 205 8.63 46.04 3.88
CA ARG A 205 7.96 46.88 2.90
C ARG A 205 6.88 47.77 3.52
N LYS A 206 6.04 47.22 4.40
CA LYS A 206 4.97 47.97 5.07
C LYS A 206 5.52 49.04 6.02
N LEU A 207 6.59 48.74 6.75
CA LEU A 207 7.28 49.70 7.62
C LEU A 207 7.95 50.83 6.82
N LYS A 208 8.32 50.58 5.57
CA LYS A 208 8.91 51.55 4.64
C LYS A 208 7.89 52.14 3.67
N GLU A 209 6.70 52.45 4.18
CA GLU A 209 5.64 53.16 3.45
C GLU A 209 5.18 52.43 2.17
N ASN A 210 5.21 51.10 2.17
CA ASN A 210 4.83 50.24 1.04
C ASN A 210 5.67 50.43 -0.25
N ARG A 211 6.86 51.02 -0.16
CA ARG A 211 7.78 51.16 -1.31
C ARG A 211 8.33 49.80 -1.74
N GLU A 212 8.20 49.48 -3.02
CA GLU A 212 8.55 48.17 -3.60
C GLU A 212 10.04 47.81 -3.47
N GLU A 213 10.90 48.83 -3.45
CA GLU A 213 12.35 48.74 -3.23
C GLU A 213 12.75 48.05 -1.92
N TYR A 214 11.85 48.04 -0.92
CA TYR A 214 12.09 47.46 0.40
C TYR A 214 11.51 46.05 0.57
N TYR A 215 11.14 45.37 -0.52
CA TYR A 215 10.80 43.94 -0.48
C TYR A 215 12.06 43.06 -0.43
N THR A 216 12.92 43.33 0.54
CA THR A 216 14.21 42.66 0.75
C THR A 216 14.32 42.16 2.19
N VAL A 217 15.16 41.15 2.40
CA VAL A 217 15.48 40.67 3.76
C VAL A 217 16.16 41.84 4.49
N PRO A 218 15.73 42.23 5.70
CA PRO A 218 16.36 43.31 6.44
C PRO A 218 17.82 42.98 6.81
N ASP A 219 18.72 43.94 6.62
CA ASP A 219 20.17 43.74 6.85
C ASP A 219 20.57 43.74 8.34
N SER A 220 19.67 44.15 9.24
CA SER A 220 19.97 44.29 10.68
C SER A 220 19.07 43.43 11.55
N THR A 221 19.65 42.76 12.53
CA THR A 221 18.96 41.88 13.49
C THR A 221 17.83 42.59 14.24
N ASP A 222 17.97 43.90 14.52
CA ASP A 222 16.94 44.71 15.19
C ASP A 222 15.67 44.90 14.34
N LEU A 223 15.80 44.96 13.01
CA LEU A 223 14.65 45.05 12.10
C LEU A 223 13.97 43.70 11.87
N VAL A 224 14.70 42.60 12.04
CA VAL A 224 14.17 41.23 11.98
C VAL A 224 13.42 40.86 13.28
N SER A 225 13.72 41.57 14.38
CA SER A 225 13.22 41.28 15.72
C SER A 225 11.82 41.81 16.07
N GLN A 226 11.25 42.67 15.22
CA GLN A 226 10.02 43.45 15.48
C GLN A 226 8.74 42.77 15.03
#